data_AF-A0A183VCS1-F1
#
_entry.id   AF-A0A183VCS1-F1
#
_cell.length_a   1.000
_cell.length_b   1.000
_cell.length_c   1.000
_cell.angle_alpha   90.00
_cell.angle_beta   90.00
_cell.angle_gamma   90.00
#
_symmetry.space_group_name_H-M   'P 1'
#
loop_
_entity.id
_entity.type
_entity.pdbx_description
1 polymer ?
#
loop_
_entity_poly.entity_id
_entity_poly.type
_entity_poly.pdbx_seq_one_letter_code
_entity_poly.pdbx_strand_id
1 'polypeptide(L)'
;MLRYLAVLFLLSGAKNGINGAFNCPPTAKFGTGPPLRCTPPSDPNNLPPSPLEKWFTKEIFEDLFPYANIGWGPNKCWPYSYEAFVIASRYFPKFGASASNSTYNFEESTRRDVSAFFAHAVQETGANDASLYKFVTTSIRNFLMSENSTH
;
A
#
# COMPACT_ATOMS: atom_id res chain seq x y z
N MET A 1 -69.91 -17.37 27.63
CA MET A 1 -69.49 -15.99 27.98
C MET A 1 -68.28 -15.62 27.15
N LEU A 2 -68.38 -14.52 26.43
CA LEU A 2 -67.40 -13.96 25.50
C LEU A 2 -66.22 -13.35 26.28
N ARG A 3 -64.98 -13.73 25.97
CA ARG A 3 -63.80 -12.92 26.32
C ARG A 3 -62.77 -12.96 25.17
N TYR A 4 -62.69 -11.81 24.51
CA TYR A 4 -61.65 -11.41 23.57
C TYR A 4 -60.25 -11.52 24.20
N LEU A 5 -59.27 -12.00 23.44
CA LEU A 5 -57.87 -11.64 23.65
C LEU A 5 -57.16 -11.55 22.29
N ALA A 6 -56.73 -10.32 22.00
CA ALA A 6 -56.07 -9.90 20.78
C ALA A 6 -54.69 -10.56 20.66
N VAL A 7 -54.43 -11.16 19.50
CA VAL A 7 -53.07 -11.59 19.12
C VAL A 7 -52.37 -10.38 18.52
N LEU A 8 -51.54 -9.71 19.33
CA LEU A 8 -50.65 -8.65 18.86
C LEU A 8 -49.59 -9.25 17.93
N PHE A 9 -49.56 -8.76 16.69
CA PHE A 9 -48.41 -8.85 15.80
C PHE A 9 -47.20 -8.16 16.44
N LEU A 10 -46.17 -8.92 16.81
CA LEU A 10 -44.84 -8.38 17.06
C LEU A 10 -43.93 -8.82 15.90
N LEU A 11 -43.94 -8.01 14.83
CA LEU A 11 -42.84 -7.94 13.88
C LEU A 11 -41.63 -7.36 14.62
N SER A 12 -40.90 -8.23 15.33
CA SER A 12 -39.57 -7.87 15.82
C SER A 12 -38.61 -7.92 14.64
N GLY A 13 -38.51 -6.81 13.93
CA GLY A 13 -37.41 -6.56 13.01
C GLY A 13 -36.11 -6.62 13.80
N ALA A 14 -35.41 -7.75 13.70
CA ALA A 14 -34.04 -7.87 14.16
C ALA A 14 -33.19 -6.89 13.32
N LYS A 15 -32.97 -5.69 13.86
CA LYS A 15 -31.86 -4.85 13.43
C LYS A 15 -30.59 -5.55 13.87
N ASN A 16 -30.11 -6.48 13.05
CA ASN A 16 -28.73 -6.94 13.09
C ASN A 16 -27.85 -5.74 12.71
N GLY A 17 -27.59 -4.89 13.70
CA GLY A 17 -26.50 -3.94 13.65
C GLY A 17 -25.21 -4.74 13.63
N ILE A 18 -24.75 -5.09 12.44
CA ILE A 18 -23.35 -5.45 12.20
C ILE A 18 -22.52 -4.21 12.53
N ASN A 19 -22.13 -4.09 13.80
CA ASN A 19 -21.08 -3.19 14.24
C ASN A 19 -19.76 -3.71 13.65
N GLY A 20 -19.56 -3.47 12.35
CA GLY A 20 -18.37 -3.83 11.59
C GLY A 20 -17.21 -2.91 11.92
N ALA A 21 -16.74 -2.97 13.16
CA ALA A 21 -15.50 -2.36 13.59
C ALA A 21 -14.49 -3.46 13.99
N PHE A 22 -13.70 -3.88 13.00
CA PHE A 22 -12.24 -4.10 13.11
C PHE A 22 -11.69 -4.85 14.34
N ASN A 23 -11.85 -6.16 14.38
CA ASN A 23 -10.91 -7.04 15.09
C ASN A 23 -10.14 -7.90 14.08
N CYS A 24 -9.48 -7.26 13.11
CA CYS A 24 -8.41 -7.95 12.40
C CYS A 24 -7.26 -8.11 13.40
N PRO A 25 -6.75 -9.34 13.64
CA PRO A 25 -5.58 -9.50 14.49
C PRO A 25 -4.42 -8.70 13.91
N PRO A 26 -3.53 -8.15 14.76
CA PRO A 26 -2.36 -7.42 14.27
C PRO A 26 -1.55 -8.30 13.34
N THR A 27 -0.96 -7.68 12.31
CA THR A 27 -0.14 -8.39 11.31
C THR A 27 0.93 -9.23 12.01
N ALA A 28 0.88 -10.54 11.80
CA ALA A 28 1.84 -11.46 12.40
C ALA A 28 3.20 -11.34 11.70
N LYS A 29 4.26 -11.48 12.49
CA LYS A 29 5.64 -11.58 12.00
C LYS A 29 6.00 -13.05 11.92
N PHE A 30 6.42 -13.52 10.75
CA PHE A 30 6.78 -14.92 10.55
C PHE A 30 8.30 -15.08 10.42
N GLY A 31 8.82 -16.23 10.85
CA GLY A 31 10.26 -16.54 10.78
C GLY A 31 11.12 -15.72 11.74
N THR A 32 12.44 -15.90 11.63
CA THR A 32 13.42 -15.10 12.36
C THR A 32 13.52 -13.71 11.75
N GLY A 33 13.49 -12.66 12.58
CA GLY A 33 13.64 -11.27 12.13
C GLY A 33 14.98 -10.98 11.46
N PRO A 34 15.15 -9.76 10.91
CA PRO A 34 16.33 -9.41 10.14
C PRO A 34 17.59 -9.49 11.00
N PRO A 35 18.72 -9.95 10.43
CA PRO A 35 19.99 -9.97 11.15
C PRO A 35 20.44 -8.54 11.47
N LEU A 36 21.17 -8.36 12.58
CA LEU A 36 21.73 -7.06 12.96
C LEU A 36 22.73 -6.50 11.94
N ARG A 37 23.38 -7.41 11.20
CA ARG A 37 24.39 -7.07 10.17
C ARG A 37 24.21 -7.99 8.97
N CYS A 38 24.37 -7.42 7.79
CA CYS A 38 24.31 -8.11 6.50
C CYS A 38 25.10 -7.32 5.46
N THR A 39 25.39 -7.98 4.34
CA THR A 39 25.80 -7.30 3.12
C THR A 39 24.52 -6.82 2.40
N PRO A 40 24.38 -5.51 2.11
CA PRO A 40 23.25 -5.02 1.33
C PRO A 40 23.29 -5.57 -0.10
N PRO A 41 22.15 -5.57 -0.83
CA PRO A 41 22.15 -5.95 -2.23
C PRO A 41 23.08 -5.04 -3.03
N SER A 42 23.74 -5.64 -4.02
CA SER A 42 24.69 -4.96 -4.91
C SER A 42 24.33 -5.30 -6.35
N ASP A 43 24.45 -4.31 -7.24
CA ASP A 43 24.20 -4.48 -8.66
C ASP A 43 25.44 -5.10 -9.33
N PRO A 44 25.37 -6.35 -9.83
CA PRO A 44 26.53 -7.00 -10.43
C PRO A 44 27.04 -6.29 -11.68
N ASN A 45 26.18 -5.53 -12.38
CA ASN A 45 26.54 -4.84 -13.61
C ASN A 45 26.74 -3.33 -13.43
N ASN A 46 26.57 -2.81 -12.20
CA ASN A 46 26.68 -1.38 -11.89
C ASN A 46 25.92 -0.49 -12.90
N LEU A 47 24.68 -0.86 -13.22
CA LEU A 47 23.86 -0.10 -14.15
C LEU A 47 23.60 1.32 -13.60
N PRO A 48 23.47 2.32 -14.48
CA PRO A 48 23.18 3.69 -14.05
C PRO A 48 21.80 3.77 -13.37
N PRO A 49 21.61 4.70 -12.42
CA PRO A 49 20.32 4.93 -11.79
C PRO A 49 19.21 5.18 -12.80
N SER A 50 18.03 4.60 -12.55
CA SER A 50 16.86 4.83 -13.39
C SER A 50 16.23 6.21 -13.09
N PRO A 51 15.50 6.84 -14.03
CA PRO A 51 14.80 8.10 -13.76
C PRO A 51 13.78 8.01 -12.60
N LEU A 52 13.26 6.81 -12.31
CA LEU A 52 12.38 6.53 -11.18
C LEU A 52 13.03 6.88 -9.84
N GLU A 53 14.35 6.64 -9.69
CA GLU A 53 15.09 6.90 -8.45
C GLU A 53 15.12 8.39 -8.06
N LYS A 54 14.74 9.30 -8.96
CA LYS A 54 14.70 10.76 -8.69
C LYS A 54 13.52 11.18 -7.83
N TRP A 55 12.42 10.43 -7.86
CA TRP A 55 11.18 10.81 -7.18
C TRP A 55 10.63 9.69 -6.29
N PHE A 56 10.87 8.43 -6.62
CA PHE A 56 10.46 7.29 -5.81
C PHE A 56 11.56 6.98 -4.81
N THR A 57 11.45 7.56 -3.62
CA THR A 57 12.47 7.50 -2.58
C THR A 57 12.30 6.28 -1.66
N LYS A 58 13.31 6.04 -0.83
CA LYS A 58 13.27 5.00 0.19
C LYS A 58 12.10 5.21 1.15
N GLU A 59 11.87 6.45 1.56
CA GLU A 59 10.79 6.82 2.48
C GLU A 59 9.43 6.45 1.90
N ILE A 60 9.21 6.71 0.61
CA ILE A 60 7.96 6.33 -0.08
C ILE A 60 7.81 4.80 -0.10
N PHE A 61 8.89 4.07 -0.43
CA PHE A 61 8.84 2.60 -0.42
C PHE A 61 8.52 2.04 0.96
N GLU A 62 9.17 2.57 2.01
CA GLU A 62 8.98 2.09 3.38
C GLU A 62 7.59 2.44 3.93
N ASP A 63 7.01 3.57 3.52
CA ASP A 63 5.63 3.96 3.83
C ASP A 63 4.60 3.08 3.12
N LEU A 64 4.85 2.70 1.85
CA LEU A 64 3.95 1.85 1.08
C LEU A 64 3.97 0.39 1.53
N PHE A 65 5.11 -0.10 2.04
CA PHE A 65 5.30 -1.51 2.39
C PHE A 65 5.71 -1.76 3.84
N PRO A 66 4.96 -1.23 4.84
CA PRO A 66 5.34 -1.32 6.26
C PRO A 66 5.38 -2.75 6.79
N TYR A 67 4.73 -3.69 6.08
CA TYR A 67 4.66 -5.11 6.42
C TYR A 67 5.37 -6.02 5.40
N ALA A 68 6.25 -5.46 4.56
CA ALA A 68 7.11 -6.24 3.68
C ALA A 68 7.86 -7.34 4.45
N ASN A 69 8.36 -8.34 3.72
CA ASN A 69 9.09 -9.45 4.31
C ASN A 69 8.32 -10.09 5.48
N ILE A 70 7.13 -10.63 5.18
CA ILE A 70 6.32 -11.44 6.11
C ILE A 70 6.04 -10.76 7.47
N GLY A 71 5.75 -9.45 7.42
CA GLY A 71 5.30 -8.66 8.58
C GLY A 71 6.42 -7.91 9.34
N TRP A 72 7.69 -8.11 8.99
CA TRP A 72 8.80 -7.41 9.65
C TRP A 72 9.06 -6.01 9.12
N GLY A 73 8.54 -5.73 7.92
CA GLY A 73 8.78 -4.49 7.21
C GLY A 73 10.02 -4.55 6.30
N PRO A 74 10.29 -3.45 5.60
CA PRO A 74 11.41 -3.34 4.68
C PRO A 74 12.72 -3.29 5.47
N ASN A 75 13.73 -4.01 4.98
CA ASN A 75 15.05 -4.01 5.60
C ASN A 75 16.10 -4.29 4.53
N LYS A 76 17.18 -3.50 4.49
CA LYS A 76 18.27 -3.63 3.49
C LYS A 76 18.92 -5.02 3.43
N CYS A 77 18.76 -5.84 4.46
CA CYS A 77 19.29 -7.20 4.51
C CYS A 77 18.41 -8.23 3.78
N TRP A 78 17.21 -7.83 3.37
CA TRP A 78 16.15 -8.72 2.95
C TRP A 78 15.66 -8.39 1.53
N PRO A 79 15.01 -9.36 0.86
CA PRO A 79 14.72 -9.26 -0.57
C PRO A 79 13.73 -8.15 -0.91
N TYR A 80 12.74 -7.86 -0.07
CA TYR A 80 11.83 -6.74 -0.27
C TYR A 80 12.35 -5.50 0.45
N SER A 81 13.34 -4.86 -0.16
CA SER A 81 13.98 -3.62 0.28
C SER A 81 14.01 -2.60 -0.85
N TYR A 82 14.09 -1.32 -0.49
CA TYR A 82 14.23 -0.24 -1.48
C TYR A 82 15.46 -0.46 -2.35
N GLU A 83 16.58 -0.85 -1.74
CA GLU A 83 17.85 -1.08 -2.43
C GLU A 83 17.74 -2.19 -3.49
N ALA A 84 17.06 -3.30 -3.17
CA ALA A 84 16.81 -4.37 -4.13
C ALA A 84 15.87 -3.91 -5.27
N PHE A 85 14.82 -3.15 -4.93
CA PHE A 85 13.86 -2.64 -5.90
C PHE A 85 14.49 -1.70 -6.93
N VAL A 86 15.28 -0.72 -6.47
CA VAL A 86 15.91 0.24 -7.40
C VAL A 86 16.94 -0.45 -8.30
N ILE A 87 17.72 -1.40 -7.78
CA ILE A 87 18.64 -2.22 -8.59
C ILE A 87 17.86 -2.96 -9.68
N ALA A 88 16.75 -3.63 -9.33
CA ALA A 88 15.92 -4.32 -10.31
C ALA A 88 15.33 -3.37 -11.36
N SER A 89 14.92 -2.17 -10.95
CA SER A 89 14.34 -1.16 -11.85
C SER A 89 15.32 -0.72 -12.96
N ARG A 90 16.63 -0.72 -12.69
CA ARG A 90 17.66 -0.32 -13.66
C ARG A 90 17.75 -1.26 -14.87
N TYR A 91 17.37 -2.52 -14.69
CA TYR A 91 17.31 -3.50 -15.79
C TYR A 91 16.09 -3.30 -16.71
N PHE A 92 15.14 -2.47 -16.30
CA PHE A 92 13.96 -2.10 -17.07
C PHE A 92 13.90 -0.57 -17.22
N PRO A 93 14.78 0.05 -18.03
CA PRO A 93 15.01 1.50 -18.02
C PRO A 93 13.80 2.36 -18.42
N LYS A 94 12.73 1.76 -18.95
CA LYS A 94 11.46 2.45 -19.26
C LYS A 94 10.42 2.34 -18.12
N PHE A 95 10.60 1.43 -17.18
CA PHE A 95 9.70 1.23 -16.05
C PHE A 95 9.68 2.49 -15.17
N GLY A 96 8.49 3.08 -14.99
CA GLY A 96 8.34 4.33 -14.24
C GLY A 96 9.17 5.50 -14.77
N ALA A 97 9.55 5.45 -16.06
CA ALA A 97 10.47 6.41 -16.68
C ALA A 97 10.05 6.83 -18.10
N SER A 98 8.84 6.47 -18.53
CA SER A 98 8.30 6.83 -19.85
C SER A 98 6.90 7.42 -19.76
N ALA A 99 6.61 8.42 -20.60
CA ALA A 99 5.25 8.84 -20.89
C ALA A 99 4.70 7.96 -22.02
N SER A 100 3.55 7.31 -21.79
CA SER A 100 2.96 6.37 -22.75
C SER A 100 1.84 6.97 -23.59
N ASN A 101 1.28 8.13 -23.21
CA ASN A 101 0.18 8.78 -23.92
C ASN A 101 0.24 10.32 -23.83
N SER A 102 -0.56 11.00 -24.66
CA SER A 102 -0.69 12.46 -24.67
C SER A 102 -1.67 13.01 -23.62
N THR A 103 -2.33 12.14 -22.85
CA THR A 103 -3.35 12.53 -21.86
C THR A 103 -2.71 12.97 -20.55
N TYR A 104 -1.63 12.30 -20.14
CA TYR A 104 -0.92 12.59 -18.91
C TYR A 104 0.44 13.18 -19.20
N ASN A 105 0.89 14.09 -18.34
CA ASN A 105 2.26 14.55 -18.36
C ASN A 105 3.23 13.42 -17.93
N PHE A 106 4.53 13.70 -18.04
CA PHE A 106 5.56 12.70 -17.74
C PHE A 106 5.50 12.22 -16.28
N GLU A 107 5.32 13.13 -15.33
CA GLU A 107 5.25 12.81 -13.90
C GLU A 107 4.03 11.94 -13.57
N GLU A 108 2.86 12.31 -14.10
CA GLU A 108 1.62 11.55 -13.95
C GLU A 108 1.75 10.15 -14.55
N SER A 109 2.32 10.03 -15.75
CA SER A 109 2.50 8.75 -16.43
C SER A 109 3.42 7.82 -15.63
N THR A 110 4.56 8.33 -15.17
CA THR A 110 5.57 7.55 -14.44
C THR A 110 5.06 7.11 -13.07
N ARG A 111 4.37 7.99 -12.33
CA ARG A 111 3.73 7.65 -11.06
C ARG A 111 2.58 6.66 -11.22
N ARG A 112 1.79 6.78 -12.30
CA ARG A 112 0.71 5.83 -12.62
C ARG A 112 1.26 4.44 -12.89
N ASP A 113 2.32 4.32 -13.68
CA ASP A 113 2.91 3.02 -14.02
C ASP A 113 3.45 2.30 -12.77
N VAL A 114 4.15 3.03 -11.88
CA VAL A 114 4.65 2.49 -10.61
C VAL A 114 3.51 2.14 -9.66
N SER A 115 2.51 3.02 -9.53
CA SER A 115 1.32 2.78 -8.70
C SER A 115 0.56 1.54 -9.16
N ALA A 116 0.35 1.38 -10.46
CA ALA A 116 -0.34 0.23 -11.03
C ALA A 116 0.43 -1.07 -10.79
N PHE A 117 1.74 -1.07 -11.00
CA PHE A 117 2.60 -2.23 -10.71
C PHE A 117 2.45 -2.66 -9.24
N PHE A 118 2.54 -1.72 -8.31
CA PHE A 118 2.43 -2.04 -6.89
C PHE A 118 1.02 -2.43 -6.45
N ALA A 119 -0.03 -1.84 -7.04
CA ALA A 119 -1.39 -2.28 -6.77
C ALA A 119 -1.58 -3.77 -7.10
N HIS A 120 -1.02 -4.24 -8.22
CA HIS A 120 -1.00 -5.65 -8.54
C HIS A 120 -0.14 -6.46 -7.57
N ALA A 121 1.10 -6.04 -7.28
CA ALA A 121 1.97 -6.76 -6.36
C ALA A 121 1.36 -6.92 -4.95
N VAL A 122 0.69 -5.88 -4.45
CA VAL A 122 -0.03 -5.90 -3.16
C VAL A 122 -1.26 -6.79 -3.22
N GLN A 123 -2.01 -6.80 -4.31
CA GLN A 123 -3.13 -7.73 -4.46
C GLN A 123 -2.67 -9.19 -4.42
N GLU A 124 -1.51 -9.50 -5.02
CA GLU A 124 -0.96 -10.86 -5.05
C GLU A 124 -0.35 -11.31 -3.71
N THR A 125 0.27 -10.40 -2.95
CA THR A 125 1.15 -10.79 -1.83
C THR A 125 0.93 -10.00 -0.54
N GLY A 126 0.07 -8.98 -0.57
CA GLY A 126 -0.18 -8.08 0.54
C GLY A 126 -1.08 -8.68 1.62
N ALA A 127 -0.90 -8.20 2.84
CA ALA A 127 -1.83 -8.48 3.92
C ALA A 127 -3.13 -7.68 3.71
N ASN A 128 -4.29 -8.33 3.92
CA ASN A 128 -5.57 -7.64 3.94
C ASN A 128 -5.77 -6.90 5.28
N ASP A 129 -5.12 -5.74 5.41
CA ASP A 129 -5.18 -4.89 6.60
C ASP A 129 -5.81 -3.52 6.28
N ALA A 130 -7.11 -3.40 6.54
CA ALA A 130 -7.83 -2.16 6.35
C ALA A 130 -7.51 -1.07 7.40
N SER A 131 -6.75 -1.40 8.46
CA SER A 131 -6.32 -0.40 9.45
C SER A 131 -5.33 0.62 8.88
N LEU A 132 -4.60 0.25 7.84
CA LEU A 132 -3.67 1.11 7.09
C LEU A 132 -4.36 2.37 6.55
N TYR A 133 -5.65 2.30 6.22
CA TYR A 133 -6.40 3.42 5.64
C TYR A 133 -7.14 4.28 6.67
N LYS A 134 -7.11 3.92 7.96
CA LYS A 134 -7.85 4.66 9.01
C LYS A 134 -7.28 6.05 9.31
N PHE A 135 -5.99 6.26 9.02
CA PHE A 135 -5.30 7.53 9.29
C PHE A 135 -4.96 8.34 8.01
N VAL A 136 -5.21 7.77 6.84
CA VAL A 136 -4.86 8.35 5.53
C VAL A 136 -5.73 9.55 5.15
N THR A 137 -6.87 9.76 5.83
CA THR A 137 -7.78 10.89 5.57
C THR A 137 -7.20 12.27 5.87
N THR A 138 -6.11 12.36 6.63
CA THR A 138 -5.42 13.65 6.88
C THR A 138 -4.25 13.87 5.92
N SER A 139 -3.45 12.84 5.62
CA SER A 139 -2.23 12.99 4.79
C SER A 139 -2.54 13.16 3.30
N ILE A 140 -3.44 12.33 2.72
CA ILE A 140 -3.83 12.46 1.31
C ILE A 140 -4.70 13.69 1.08
N ARG A 141 -5.52 14.09 2.06
CA ARG A 141 -6.28 15.34 1.95
C ARG A 141 -5.34 16.55 1.89
N ASN A 142 -4.26 16.58 2.66
CA ASN A 142 -3.29 17.67 2.59
C ASN A 142 -2.47 17.65 1.29
N PHE A 143 -2.17 16.47 0.74
CA PHE A 143 -1.51 16.32 -0.56
C PHE A 143 -2.42 16.76 -1.73
N LEU A 144 -3.69 16.33 -1.73
CA LEU A 144 -4.65 16.67 -2.79
C LEU A 144 -5.26 18.07 -2.67
N MET A 145 -5.28 18.68 -1.47
CA MET A 145 -5.81 20.05 -1.26
C MET A 145 -4.73 21.13 -1.39
N SER A 146 -3.45 20.76 -1.52
CA SER A 146 -2.34 21.71 -1.75
C SER A 146 -2.34 22.30 -3.17
N GLU A 147 -3.05 21.70 -4.12
CA GLU A 147 -3.11 22.17 -5.51
C GLU A 147 -4.30 23.11 -5.81
N ASN A 148 -5.14 23.42 -4.81
CA ASN A 148 -6.35 24.24 -5.04
C ASN A 148 -6.37 25.57 -4.29
N SER A 149 -5.20 26.14 -3.98
CA SER A 149 -5.10 27.47 -3.34
C SER A 149 -4.07 28.38 -4.01
N THR A 150 -4.14 28.50 -5.34
CA THR A 150 -3.69 29.69 -6.07
C THR A 150 -4.47 29.79 -7.38
N HIS A 151 -5.69 30.34 -7.31
CA HIS A 151 -6.30 31.17 -8.35
C HIS A 151 -7.41 32.03 -7.72
#